data_AF-A0A355UFC3-F1
#
_entry.id   AF-A0A355UFC3-F1
#
_cell.length_a   1.000
_cell.length_b   1.000
_cell.length_c   1.000
_cell.angle_alpha   90.00
_cell.angle_beta   90.00
_cell.angle_gamma   90.00
#
_symmetry.space_group_name_H-M   'P 1'
#
loop_
_entity.id
_entity.type
_entity.pdbx_description
1 polymer ?
#
loop_
_entity_poly.entity_id
_entity_poly.type
_entity_poly.pdbx_seq_one_letter_code
_entity_poly.pdbx_strand_id
1 'polypeptide(L)'
;LIAFSNAKIYNNSLITFPSSVDKMPDNGVEYVYVENGVYDRGGKKNNIIEAKKVAELVFKHIKNHPNRSLGVVTFSESQQQAVETIIRQMRINNQEYENFFNEEKEEAFFVKNLENVQGDERDTIIFSIGYAKDSNGLMYMNFGPLSKSGGYRRLNVAITRAKYNIKLVGSIRPTDINIDKTNSKGVKMLRSYIEFAINGMKALEQENICPNSVEVESPFEEAVYDFLVEKGFLVSTQVGCSGYRIDIAIRHPQLAGRFVLGIECDGATYHSARTARERDRLRQSILEDMGWKIYRIWSTDWIKDPVTEGAKLVEIVNKAILEYEDDDSDYFNKNNEENVQCNIENEFVEIEEKKDEKEISNEEKNIYGFNWYEEADIYSVNKQGSKSDYLANVIKFVIETEQPIHFEQLCKRVAPLFGNQKATIKVRNSAKNIINLKLKNEVYIKNKFCFLNSDKPINVRIPKSNKNCRQINFISIEELSRAMYVIASKGFGITQNDLFVITARTFGFQRIGDNITQAMKNAFKYLIDIKKVIIINGKVVCDSSYGIKQEKKSI
;
A
#
# COMPACT_ATOMS: atom_id res chain seq x y z
N LEU A 1 -10.78 10.20 -5.24
CA LEU A 1 -9.36 10.28 -4.78
C LEU A 1 -8.36 10.13 -5.94
N ILE A 2 -8.34 9.00 -6.63
CA ILE A 2 -7.31 8.66 -7.64
C ILE A 2 -7.41 9.43 -8.97
N ALA A 3 -8.58 9.99 -9.30
CA ALA A 3 -8.87 10.66 -10.58
C ALA A 3 -7.80 11.66 -11.01
N PHE A 4 -7.37 12.55 -10.10
CA PHE A 4 -6.34 13.54 -10.39
C PHE A 4 -4.99 12.91 -10.76
N SER A 5 -4.53 11.94 -9.96
CA SER A 5 -3.29 11.20 -10.22
C SER A 5 -3.36 10.45 -11.54
N ASN A 6 -4.50 9.80 -11.83
CA ASN A 6 -4.70 9.06 -13.07
C ASN A 6 -4.54 9.99 -14.29
N ALA A 7 -5.22 11.14 -14.27
CA ALA A 7 -5.15 12.12 -15.35
C ALA A 7 -3.75 12.74 -15.52
N LYS A 8 -3.13 13.18 -14.42
CA LYS A 8 -1.89 13.98 -14.48
C LYS A 8 -0.60 13.17 -14.60
N ILE A 9 -0.60 11.90 -14.19
CA ILE A 9 0.64 11.10 -14.09
C ILE A 9 0.55 9.82 -14.90
N TYR A 10 -0.62 9.17 -14.89
CA TYR A 10 -0.80 7.89 -15.56
C TYR A 10 -1.49 8.03 -16.91
N ASN A 11 -1.76 9.26 -17.38
CA ASN A 11 -2.46 9.53 -18.65
C ASN A 11 -3.74 8.69 -18.82
N ASN A 12 -4.53 8.57 -17.74
CA ASN A 12 -5.75 7.76 -17.68
C ASN A 12 -5.56 6.25 -17.94
N SER A 13 -4.33 5.71 -17.84
CA SER A 13 -4.05 4.29 -18.03
C SER A 13 -4.40 3.41 -16.83
N LEU A 14 -4.57 3.98 -15.62
CA LEU A 14 -5.03 3.20 -14.47
C LEU A 14 -6.52 2.93 -14.62
N ILE A 15 -6.86 1.66 -14.57
CA ILE A 15 -8.22 1.16 -14.48
C ILE A 15 -8.70 1.27 -13.04
N THR A 16 -9.80 1.98 -12.82
CA THR A 16 -10.40 2.21 -11.49
C THR A 16 -11.91 2.12 -11.60
N PHE A 17 -12.54 1.43 -10.66
CA PHE A 17 -14.00 1.39 -10.57
C PHE A 17 -14.54 2.70 -9.98
N PRO A 18 -15.65 3.23 -10.51
CA PRO A 18 -16.30 4.42 -9.97
C PRO A 18 -16.91 4.15 -8.60
N SER A 19 -16.90 5.17 -7.73
CA SER A 19 -17.59 5.14 -6.44
C SER A 19 -19.08 5.46 -6.64
N SER A 20 -19.97 4.79 -5.89
CA SER A 20 -21.43 5.06 -5.85
C SER A 20 -21.77 6.41 -5.20
N VAL A 21 -20.78 7.03 -4.55
CA VAL A 21 -20.85 8.37 -3.96
C VAL A 21 -20.03 9.36 -4.80
N ASP A 22 -20.67 10.43 -5.27
CA ASP A 22 -20.11 11.52 -6.09
C ASP A 22 -19.48 12.60 -5.18
N LYS A 23 -20.29 13.24 -4.32
CA LYS A 23 -19.85 14.31 -3.40
C LYS A 23 -20.59 14.21 -2.07
N MET A 24 -19.90 13.69 -1.04
CA MET A 24 -20.39 13.64 0.33
C MET A 24 -19.33 14.21 1.28
N PRO A 25 -19.72 14.93 2.34
CA PRO A 25 -18.77 15.42 3.34
C PRO A 25 -17.95 14.28 3.94
N ASP A 26 -16.67 14.53 4.19
CA ASP A 26 -15.71 13.56 4.72
C ASP A 26 -15.46 12.34 3.81
N ASN A 27 -15.80 12.44 2.51
CA ASN A 27 -15.45 11.46 1.46
C ASN A 27 -14.83 12.18 0.25
N GLY A 28 -13.86 11.55 -0.42
CA GLY A 28 -13.20 12.14 -1.59
C GLY A 28 -12.16 13.21 -1.24
N VAL A 29 -12.02 14.24 -2.07
CA VAL A 29 -11.03 15.32 -1.87
C VAL A 29 -11.75 16.62 -1.57
N GLU A 30 -11.34 17.28 -0.48
CA GLU A 30 -11.87 18.56 -0.04
C GLU A 30 -10.75 19.58 0.15
N TYR A 31 -11.05 20.84 -0.14
CA TYR A 31 -10.15 21.95 0.16
C TYR A 31 -10.66 22.76 1.36
N VAL A 32 -9.82 22.91 2.38
CA VAL A 32 -10.10 23.75 3.56
C VAL A 32 -9.22 24.99 3.49
N TYR A 33 -9.84 26.10 3.10
CA TYR A 33 -9.15 27.39 3.07
C TYR A 33 -9.01 27.98 4.47
N VAL A 34 -7.80 28.42 4.81
CA VAL A 34 -7.47 29.09 6.06
C VAL A 34 -7.22 30.57 5.78
N GLU A 35 -8.14 31.41 6.23
CA GLU A 35 -8.00 32.85 6.13
C GLU A 35 -6.85 33.36 7.02
N ASN A 36 -6.19 34.43 6.55
CA ASN A 36 -5.13 35.13 7.29
C ASN A 36 -3.91 34.27 7.67
N GLY A 37 -3.72 33.11 7.05
CA GLY A 37 -2.50 32.32 7.25
C GLY A 37 -1.26 33.07 6.78
N VAL A 38 -0.24 33.13 7.64
CA VAL A 38 1.02 33.85 7.37
C VAL A 38 2.17 32.87 7.41
N TYR A 39 3.03 32.92 6.41
CA TYR A 39 4.27 32.13 6.37
C TYR A 39 5.43 32.91 7.00
N ASP A 40 5.87 32.45 8.17
CA ASP A 40 6.96 33.09 8.92
C ASP A 40 8.33 32.76 8.33
N ARG A 41 8.69 33.39 7.21
CA ARG A 41 9.96 33.11 6.52
C ARG A 41 11.20 33.50 7.33
N GLY A 42 11.10 34.61 8.09
CA GLY A 42 12.20 35.16 8.88
C GLY A 42 12.45 34.40 10.19
N GLY A 43 11.42 33.78 10.74
CA GLY A 43 11.50 32.96 11.94
C GLY A 43 11.44 31.46 11.65
N LYS A 44 10.36 30.81 12.09
CA LYS A 44 10.26 29.34 12.16
C LYS A 44 9.90 28.65 10.85
N LYS A 45 9.68 29.40 9.76
CA LYS A 45 9.34 28.91 8.41
C LYS A 45 8.09 28.02 8.43
N ASN A 46 7.09 28.40 9.21
CA ASN A 46 5.84 27.68 9.37
C ASN A 46 4.65 28.65 9.31
N ASN A 47 3.45 28.08 9.26
CA ASN A 47 2.19 28.81 9.34
C ASN A 47 1.39 28.25 10.53
N ILE A 48 1.45 28.99 11.64
CA ILE A 48 0.84 28.60 12.91
C ILE A 48 -0.69 28.59 12.81
N ILE A 49 -1.28 29.52 12.03
CA ILE A 49 -2.73 29.64 11.89
C ILE A 49 -3.27 28.41 11.16
N GLU A 50 -2.61 28.00 10.08
CA GLU A 50 -2.94 26.76 9.39
C GLU A 50 -2.73 25.53 10.29
N ALA A 51 -1.64 25.48 11.06
CA ALA A 51 -1.37 24.38 11.96
C ALA A 51 -2.43 24.24 13.07
N LYS A 52 -2.98 25.36 13.57
CA LYS A 52 -4.13 25.35 14.48
C LYS A 52 -5.37 24.75 13.81
N LYS A 53 -5.66 25.16 12.57
CA LYS A 53 -6.81 24.62 11.84
C LYS A 53 -6.69 23.13 11.57
N VAL A 54 -5.49 22.65 11.24
CA VAL A 54 -5.21 21.23 11.08
C VAL A 54 -5.46 20.48 12.38
N ALA A 55 -4.99 20.98 13.53
CA ALA A 55 -5.24 20.36 14.83
C ALA A 55 -6.75 20.33 15.16
N GLU A 56 -7.50 21.41 14.92
CA GLU A 56 -8.97 21.41 15.07
C GLU A 56 -9.64 20.33 14.23
N LEU A 57 -9.21 20.15 12.98
CA LEU A 57 -9.75 19.10 12.10
C LEU A 57 -9.40 17.70 12.58
N VAL A 58 -8.23 17.49 13.18
CA VAL A 58 -7.86 16.21 13.80
C VAL A 58 -8.85 15.86 14.92
N PHE A 59 -9.12 16.78 15.84
CA PHE A 59 -10.08 16.51 16.93
C PHE A 59 -11.52 16.38 16.43
N LYS A 60 -11.91 17.15 15.41
CA LYS A 60 -13.22 16.99 14.76
C LYS A 60 -13.36 15.60 14.12
N HIS A 61 -12.31 15.11 13.47
CA HIS A 61 -12.28 13.76 12.90
C HIS A 61 -12.45 12.69 13.97
N ILE A 62 -11.70 12.78 15.07
CA ILE A 62 -11.79 11.81 16.17
C ILE A 62 -13.23 11.73 16.72
N LYS A 63 -13.92 12.87 16.82
CA LYS A 63 -15.30 12.93 17.31
C LYS A 63 -16.31 12.34 16.32
N ASN A 64 -16.18 12.66 15.03
CA ASN A 64 -17.16 12.27 14.02
C ASN A 64 -16.92 10.86 13.46
N HIS A 65 -15.66 10.42 13.42
CA HIS A 65 -15.20 9.19 12.77
C HIS A 65 -14.16 8.45 13.63
N PRO A 66 -14.50 8.02 14.87
CA PRO A 66 -13.54 7.42 15.81
C PRO A 66 -12.90 6.13 15.31
N ASN A 67 -13.58 5.40 14.42
CA ASN A 67 -13.12 4.14 13.86
C ASN A 67 -12.26 4.30 12.59
N ARG A 68 -12.20 5.51 11.99
CA ARG A 68 -11.39 5.77 10.78
C ARG A 68 -9.98 6.15 11.17
N SER A 69 -8.99 5.46 10.62
CA SER A 69 -7.59 5.80 10.84
C SER A 69 -7.24 7.16 10.22
N LEU A 70 -6.36 7.91 10.88
CA LEU A 70 -6.07 9.31 10.54
C LEU A 70 -4.56 9.53 10.42
N GLY A 71 -4.16 10.23 9.36
CA GLY A 71 -2.79 10.71 9.19
C GLY A 71 -2.77 12.19 8.83
N VAL A 72 -1.76 12.90 9.31
CA VAL A 72 -1.48 14.29 8.93
C VAL A 72 -0.18 14.35 8.15
N VAL A 73 -0.24 14.94 6.97
CA VAL A 73 0.92 15.10 6.08
C VAL A 73 1.21 16.58 5.86
N THR A 74 2.39 17.03 6.26
CA THR A 74 2.81 18.43 6.07
C THR A 74 3.79 18.56 4.89
N PHE A 75 3.78 19.72 4.24
CA PHE A 75 4.67 19.93 3.09
C PHE A 75 6.10 20.31 3.48
N SER A 76 6.31 20.71 4.73
CA SER A 76 7.63 20.98 5.32
C SER A 76 7.76 20.37 6.71
N GLU A 77 9.01 20.11 7.11
CA GLU A 77 9.35 19.68 8.48
C GLU A 77 9.03 20.75 9.52
N SER A 78 9.26 22.03 9.21
CA SER A 78 8.90 23.14 10.09
C SER A 78 7.40 23.21 10.38
N GLN A 79 6.57 22.91 9.37
CA GLN A 79 5.12 22.84 9.54
C GLN A 79 4.71 21.57 10.31
N GLN A 80 5.41 20.45 10.11
CA GLN A 80 5.22 19.22 10.88
C GLN A 80 5.34 19.49 12.38
N GLN A 81 6.45 20.11 12.79
CA GLN A 81 6.73 20.45 14.19
C GLN A 81 5.69 21.41 14.76
N ALA A 82 5.21 22.37 13.96
CA ALA A 82 4.16 23.31 14.38
C ALA A 82 2.84 22.59 14.68
N VAL A 83 2.41 21.70 13.77
CA VAL A 83 1.20 20.90 13.93
C VAL A 83 1.32 19.96 15.14
N GLU A 84 2.43 19.23 15.27
CA GLU A 84 2.68 18.35 16.42
C GLU A 84 2.62 19.10 17.75
N THR A 85 3.20 20.31 17.81
CA THR A 85 3.20 21.14 19.01
C THR A 85 1.78 21.51 19.44
N ILE A 86 0.94 21.93 18.48
CA ILE A 86 -0.45 22.34 18.77
C ILE A 86 -1.30 21.12 19.13
N ILE A 87 -1.14 20.00 18.44
CA ILE A 87 -1.85 18.75 18.77
C ILE A 87 -1.48 18.30 20.20
N ARG A 88 -0.20 18.34 20.58
CA ARG A 88 0.23 18.03 21.96
C ARG A 88 -0.42 18.95 22.98
N GLN A 89 -0.52 20.25 22.72
CA GLN A 89 -1.21 21.19 23.60
C GLN A 89 -2.71 20.87 23.73
N MET A 90 -3.38 20.57 22.61
CA MET A 90 -4.80 20.21 22.63
C MET A 90 -5.06 18.85 23.31
N ARG A 91 -4.11 17.90 23.23
CA ARG A 91 -4.20 16.60 23.94
C ARG A 91 -4.21 16.78 25.46
N ILE A 92 -3.39 17.70 25.99
CA ILE A 92 -3.37 18.00 27.44
C ILE A 92 -4.76 18.45 27.91
N ASN A 93 -5.46 19.24 27.11
CA ASN A 93 -6.79 19.76 27.45
C ASN A 93 -7.93 18.76 27.17
N ASN A 94 -7.69 17.72 26.35
CA ASN A 94 -8.72 16.76 25.92
C ASN A 94 -8.21 15.32 26.11
N GLN A 95 -7.96 14.93 27.36
CA GLN A 95 -7.43 13.61 27.71
C GLN A 95 -8.36 12.44 27.31
N GLU A 96 -9.64 12.69 27.08
CA GLU A 96 -10.62 11.68 26.62
C GLU A 96 -10.23 11.01 25.28
N TYR A 97 -9.44 11.69 24.43
CA TYR A 97 -9.06 11.17 23.11
C TYR A 97 -7.72 10.42 23.09
N GLU A 98 -7.07 10.21 24.24
CA GLU A 98 -5.71 9.65 24.29
C GLU A 98 -5.62 8.23 23.69
N ASN A 99 -6.69 7.43 23.81
CA ASN A 99 -6.81 6.10 23.19
C ASN A 99 -6.66 6.13 21.66
N PHE A 100 -7.01 7.26 21.01
CA PHE A 100 -6.82 7.44 19.56
C PHE A 100 -5.34 7.61 19.19
N PHE A 101 -4.55 8.22 20.08
CA PHE A 101 -3.13 8.51 19.86
C PHE A 101 -2.19 7.36 20.28
N ASN A 102 -2.74 6.17 20.57
CA ASN A 102 -1.93 5.00 20.92
C ASN A 102 -1.08 4.54 19.71
N GLU A 103 0.25 4.58 19.87
CA GLU A 103 1.23 4.21 18.85
C GLU A 103 1.35 2.69 18.63
N GLU A 104 0.79 1.87 19.52
CA GLU A 104 0.83 0.39 19.41
C GLU A 104 -0.23 -0.16 18.43
N LYS A 105 -1.17 0.67 17.97
CA LYS A 105 -2.17 0.26 16.97
C LYS A 105 -1.52 0.05 15.60
N GLU A 106 -2.01 -0.94 14.85
CA GLU A 106 -1.56 -1.23 13.49
C GLU A 106 -1.70 0.00 12.55
N GLU A 107 -2.82 0.71 12.65
CA GLU A 107 -3.06 1.97 11.94
C GLU A 107 -2.97 3.22 12.87
N ALA A 108 -1.88 3.34 13.63
CA ALA A 108 -1.66 4.45 14.56
C ALA A 108 -1.74 5.86 13.90
N PHE A 109 -2.21 6.86 14.64
CA PHE A 109 -2.18 8.25 14.19
C PHE A 109 -0.73 8.71 13.93
N PHE A 110 -0.51 9.47 12.86
CA PHE A 110 0.82 10.07 12.61
C PHE A 110 0.75 11.51 12.11
N VAL A 111 1.83 12.25 12.36
CA VAL A 111 2.14 13.52 11.71
C VAL A 111 3.51 13.38 11.04
N LYS A 112 3.56 13.48 9.71
CA LYS A 112 4.79 13.29 8.93
C LYS A 112 4.88 14.32 7.82
N ASN A 113 6.08 14.60 7.34
CA ASN A 113 6.28 15.49 6.18
C ASN A 113 6.27 14.71 4.85
N LEU A 114 6.15 15.42 3.72
CA LEU A 114 6.17 14.85 2.36
C LEU A 114 7.41 13.99 2.03
N GLU A 115 8.53 14.16 2.73
CA GLU A 115 9.74 13.36 2.50
C GLU A 115 9.69 12.01 3.25
N ASN A 116 8.88 11.91 4.30
CA ASN A 116 8.82 10.77 5.21
C ASN A 116 7.53 9.92 5.11
N VAL A 117 6.54 10.35 4.33
CA VAL A 117 5.27 9.62 4.11
C VAL A 117 5.45 8.61 2.99
N GLN A 118 6.07 7.48 3.29
CA GLN A 118 6.24 6.38 2.35
C GLN A 118 5.75 5.07 2.96
N GLY A 119 4.71 4.49 2.35
CA GLY A 119 4.14 3.21 2.79
C GLY A 119 3.08 3.34 3.88
N ASP A 120 2.91 4.54 4.47
CA ASP A 120 1.82 4.81 5.42
C ASP A 120 0.53 5.18 4.68
N GLU A 121 -0.53 4.40 4.86
CA GLU A 121 -1.88 4.68 4.36
C GLU A 121 -2.87 4.83 5.52
N ARG A 122 -3.87 5.68 5.39
CA ARG A 122 -4.92 5.86 6.40
C ARG A 122 -6.27 6.04 5.73
N ASP A 123 -7.33 5.85 6.48
CA ASP A 123 -8.68 6.09 5.98
C ASP A 123 -8.86 7.56 5.59
N THR A 124 -8.40 8.46 6.46
CA THR A 124 -8.42 9.91 6.23
C THR A 124 -7.02 10.49 6.33
N ILE A 125 -6.65 11.31 5.34
CA ILE A 125 -5.40 12.07 5.35
C ILE A 125 -5.70 13.57 5.33
N ILE A 126 -5.15 14.31 6.29
CA ILE A 126 -5.17 15.77 6.31
C ILE A 126 -3.83 16.28 5.80
N PHE A 127 -3.83 17.04 4.71
CA PHE A 127 -2.64 17.72 4.23
C PHE A 127 -2.56 19.14 4.80
N SER A 128 -1.38 19.54 5.27
CA SER A 128 -1.05 20.93 5.57
C SER A 128 -0.04 21.45 4.55
N ILE A 129 -0.47 22.40 3.72
CA ILE A 129 0.39 23.07 2.73
C ILE A 129 1.46 23.91 3.43
N GLY A 130 1.12 24.62 4.51
CA GLY A 130 2.02 25.40 5.36
C GLY A 130 2.60 26.66 4.72
N TYR A 131 2.62 26.76 3.39
CA TYR A 131 3.09 27.91 2.64
C TYR A 131 1.96 28.92 2.41
N ALA A 132 2.26 30.20 2.62
CA ALA A 132 1.33 31.31 2.50
C ALA A 132 2.08 32.61 2.14
N LYS A 133 1.32 33.69 1.98
CA LYS A 133 1.90 35.05 1.93
C LYS A 133 2.63 35.34 3.23
N ASP A 134 3.73 36.08 3.16
CA ASP A 134 4.42 36.55 4.36
C ASP A 134 3.65 37.72 5.02
N SER A 135 4.17 38.25 6.13
CA SER A 135 3.56 39.38 6.83
C SER A 135 3.44 40.66 5.98
N ASN A 136 4.20 40.75 4.88
CA ASN A 136 4.14 41.87 3.93
C ASN A 136 3.18 41.59 2.76
N GLY A 137 2.47 40.45 2.77
CA GLY A 137 1.56 40.04 1.71
C GLY A 137 2.25 39.42 0.48
N LEU A 138 3.56 39.18 0.52
CA LEU A 138 4.32 38.66 -0.61
C LEU A 138 4.26 37.12 -0.66
N MET A 139 3.87 36.59 -1.83
CA MET A 139 3.87 35.15 -2.11
C MET A 139 5.14 34.74 -2.85
N TYR A 140 5.91 33.81 -2.28
CA TYR A 140 7.11 33.27 -2.91
C TYR A 140 6.85 31.90 -3.54
N MET A 141 7.41 31.67 -4.74
CA MET A 141 7.21 30.42 -5.49
C MET A 141 8.18 29.30 -5.09
N ASN A 142 8.63 29.28 -3.83
CA ASN A 142 9.49 28.24 -3.29
C ASN A 142 8.77 27.44 -2.22
N PHE A 143 8.27 26.27 -2.60
CA PHE A 143 7.48 25.34 -1.78
C PHE A 143 8.37 24.21 -1.23
N GLY A 144 9.62 24.54 -0.88
CA GLY A 144 10.55 23.63 -0.23
C GLY A 144 10.73 22.29 -0.97
N PRO A 145 10.44 21.14 -0.33
CA PRO A 145 10.58 19.82 -0.96
C PRO A 145 9.85 19.65 -2.30
N LEU A 146 8.74 20.38 -2.48
CA LEU A 146 7.95 20.32 -3.71
C LEU A 146 8.58 21.10 -4.88
N SER A 147 9.36 22.13 -4.58
CA SER A 147 10.13 22.89 -5.57
C SER A 147 11.36 22.13 -6.08
N LYS A 148 11.82 21.10 -5.36
CA LYS A 148 12.98 20.26 -5.74
C LYS A 148 12.63 19.26 -6.85
N SER A 149 13.68 18.69 -7.46
CA SER A 149 13.51 17.59 -8.42
C SER A 149 12.78 16.38 -7.78
N GLY A 150 11.83 15.83 -8.54
CA GLY A 150 10.97 14.74 -8.05
C GLY A 150 9.88 15.17 -7.05
N GLY A 151 9.71 16.47 -6.77
CA GLY A 151 8.63 16.97 -5.90
C GLY A 151 7.24 16.51 -6.33
N TYR A 152 6.96 16.50 -7.64
CA TYR A 152 5.70 15.99 -8.20
C TYR A 152 5.45 14.50 -7.86
N ARG A 153 6.50 13.67 -7.79
CA ARG A 153 6.36 12.26 -7.39
C ARG A 153 6.02 12.13 -5.91
N ARG A 154 6.63 12.95 -5.06
CA ARG A 154 6.31 12.99 -3.62
C ARG A 154 4.87 13.42 -3.39
N LEU A 155 4.42 14.45 -4.11
CA LEU A 155 3.02 14.88 -4.06
C LEU A 155 2.09 13.74 -4.48
N ASN A 156 2.35 13.09 -5.62
CA ASN A 156 1.55 11.95 -6.06
C ASN A 156 1.49 10.82 -5.04
N VAL A 157 2.66 10.45 -4.51
CA VAL A 157 2.80 9.41 -3.50
C VAL A 157 2.00 9.74 -2.26
N ALA A 158 1.91 11.01 -1.88
CA ALA A 158 1.19 11.41 -0.69
C ALA A 158 -0.33 11.47 -0.95
N ILE A 159 -0.79 12.09 -2.04
CA ILE A 159 -2.23 12.22 -2.35
C ILE A 159 -2.92 10.88 -2.66
N THR A 160 -2.18 9.79 -2.81
CA THR A 160 -2.73 8.44 -2.97
C THR A 160 -2.71 7.62 -1.67
N ARG A 161 -2.46 8.25 -0.51
CA ARG A 161 -2.39 7.57 0.82
C ARG A 161 -3.70 7.52 1.60
N ALA A 162 -4.74 8.18 1.13
CA ALA A 162 -6.06 8.09 1.73
C ALA A 162 -6.89 6.98 1.09
N LYS A 163 -7.64 6.23 1.91
CA LYS A 163 -8.63 5.26 1.42
C LYS A 163 -10.00 5.91 1.17
N TYR A 164 -10.44 6.79 2.07
CA TYR A 164 -11.77 7.43 2.02
C TYR A 164 -11.71 8.92 1.76
N ASN A 165 -10.82 9.66 2.46
CA ASN A 165 -10.88 11.12 2.45
C ASN A 165 -9.53 11.83 2.49
N ILE A 166 -9.44 12.91 1.73
CA ILE A 166 -8.33 13.85 1.76
C ILE A 166 -8.87 15.24 2.06
N LYS A 167 -8.36 15.85 3.15
CA LYS A 167 -8.58 17.27 3.45
C LYS A 167 -7.31 18.05 3.16
N LEU A 168 -7.30 18.81 2.08
CA LEU A 168 -6.19 19.69 1.74
C LEU A 168 -6.38 21.04 2.43
N VAL A 169 -5.61 21.28 3.49
CA VAL A 169 -5.64 22.52 4.26
C VAL A 169 -4.57 23.46 3.76
N GLY A 170 -4.96 24.69 3.44
CA GLY A 170 -4.02 25.69 2.95
C GLY A 170 -4.51 27.11 3.13
N SER A 171 -3.56 28.04 3.15
CA SER A 171 -3.83 29.48 3.24
C SER A 171 -3.65 30.20 1.90
N ILE A 172 -3.68 29.47 0.78
CA ILE A 172 -3.41 29.97 -0.57
C ILE A 172 -4.43 29.47 -1.59
N ARG A 173 -4.82 30.31 -2.53
CA ARG A 173 -5.67 29.90 -3.66
C ARG A 173 -4.83 29.48 -4.87
N PRO A 174 -5.38 28.71 -5.82
CA PRO A 174 -4.67 28.38 -7.06
C PRO A 174 -4.12 29.62 -7.79
N THR A 175 -4.86 30.72 -7.74
CA THR A 175 -4.52 32.02 -8.33
C THR A 175 -3.31 32.70 -7.67
N ASP A 176 -3.01 32.38 -6.41
CA ASP A 176 -1.83 32.92 -5.73
C ASP A 176 -0.53 32.27 -6.25
N ILE A 177 -0.61 31.10 -6.92
CA ILE A 177 0.55 30.40 -7.47
C ILE A 177 0.82 30.87 -8.90
N ASN A 178 1.86 31.68 -9.05
CA ASN A 178 2.32 32.18 -10.34
C ASN A 178 3.20 31.13 -11.06
N ILE A 179 2.65 30.55 -12.13
CA ILE A 179 3.31 29.51 -12.93
C ILE A 179 4.50 30.07 -13.72
N ASP A 180 4.45 31.32 -14.18
CA ASP A 180 5.52 31.93 -14.99
C ASP A 180 6.80 32.14 -14.17
N LYS A 181 6.65 32.31 -12.85
CA LYS A 181 7.75 32.47 -11.90
C LYS A 181 8.32 31.15 -11.38
N THR A 182 7.84 29.99 -11.86
CA THR A 182 8.34 28.67 -11.40
C THR A 182 8.37 27.59 -12.48
N ASN A 183 9.51 26.93 -12.61
CA ASN A 183 9.68 25.78 -13.50
C ASN A 183 9.44 24.43 -12.79
N SER A 184 9.12 24.42 -11.49
CA SER A 184 8.89 23.16 -10.78
C SER A 184 7.58 22.50 -11.21
N LYS A 185 7.70 21.29 -11.77
CA LYS A 185 6.53 20.42 -12.05
C LYS A 185 5.70 20.15 -10.79
N GLY A 186 6.33 20.05 -9.62
CA GLY A 186 5.63 19.79 -8.36
C GLY A 186 4.72 20.95 -7.96
N VAL A 187 5.20 22.18 -8.10
CA VAL A 187 4.42 23.40 -7.77
C VAL A 187 3.25 23.58 -8.75
N LYS A 188 3.47 23.32 -10.04
CA LYS A 188 2.40 23.32 -11.05
C LYS A 188 1.33 22.27 -10.73
N MET A 189 1.76 21.06 -10.37
CA MET A 189 0.84 19.97 -9.97
C MET A 189 0.06 20.31 -8.70
N LEU A 190 0.67 20.96 -7.70
CA LEU A 190 -0.05 21.42 -6.51
C LEU A 190 -1.14 22.44 -6.87
N ARG A 191 -0.85 23.40 -7.76
CA ARG A 191 -1.86 24.36 -8.21
C ARG A 191 -3.08 23.64 -8.81
N SER A 192 -2.85 22.74 -9.78
CA SER A 192 -3.94 21.96 -10.38
C SER A 192 -4.65 21.08 -9.34
N TYR A 193 -3.93 20.58 -8.31
CA TYR A 193 -4.54 19.76 -7.27
C TYR A 193 -5.43 20.57 -6.32
N ILE A 194 -5.04 21.80 -5.96
CA ILE A 194 -5.89 22.70 -5.17
C ILE A 194 -7.16 23.04 -5.99
N GLU A 195 -7.00 23.31 -7.28
CA GLU A 195 -8.13 23.57 -8.18
C GLU A 195 -9.08 22.38 -8.29
N PHE A 196 -8.53 21.17 -8.40
CA PHE A 196 -9.30 19.93 -8.33
C PHE A 196 -10.01 19.73 -6.99
N ALA A 197 -9.35 20.05 -5.87
CA ALA A 197 -9.96 19.94 -4.54
C ALA A 197 -11.10 20.95 -4.31
N ILE A 198 -11.13 22.06 -5.05
CA ILE A 198 -12.20 23.07 -4.99
C ILE A 198 -13.34 22.73 -5.97
N ASN A 199 -13.00 22.45 -7.23
CA ASN A 199 -13.99 22.34 -8.32
C ASN A 199 -14.40 20.89 -8.63
N GLY A 200 -13.64 19.89 -8.16
CA GLY A 200 -13.84 18.48 -8.47
C GLY A 200 -13.43 18.14 -9.92
N MET A 201 -14.13 17.17 -10.54
CA MET A 201 -13.82 16.70 -11.90
C MET A 201 -13.86 17.81 -12.96
N LYS A 202 -14.68 18.84 -12.76
CA LYS A 202 -14.73 20.02 -13.65
C LYS A 202 -13.37 20.70 -13.85
N ALA A 203 -12.48 20.63 -12.87
CA ALA A 203 -11.11 21.16 -13.02
C ALA A 203 -10.26 20.38 -14.03
N LEU A 204 -10.47 19.06 -14.12
CA LEU A 204 -9.73 18.20 -15.06
C LEU A 204 -10.28 18.32 -16.49
N GLU A 205 -11.58 18.60 -16.62
CA GLU A 205 -12.25 18.89 -17.89
C GLU A 205 -11.78 20.25 -18.46
N GLN A 206 -11.59 21.27 -17.62
CA GLN A 206 -11.17 22.60 -18.09
C GLN A 206 -9.73 22.66 -18.64
N GLU A 207 -8.84 21.74 -18.23
CA GLU A 207 -7.47 21.65 -18.76
C GLU A 207 -7.38 20.86 -20.07
N ASN A 208 -8.38 20.02 -20.37
CA ASN A 208 -8.53 19.34 -21.65
C ASN A 208 -9.57 20.11 -22.46
N ILE A 209 -9.18 20.99 -23.38
CA ILE A 209 -10.13 21.64 -24.29
C ILE A 209 -10.78 20.56 -25.18
N CYS A 210 -11.89 20.01 -24.72
CA CYS A 210 -12.89 19.24 -25.45
C CYS A 210 -14.26 19.58 -24.83
N PRO A 211 -15.31 19.71 -25.65
CA PRO A 211 -16.49 20.49 -25.33
C PRO A 211 -17.39 19.80 -24.29
N ASN A 212 -18.19 20.62 -23.60
CA ASN A 212 -19.40 20.19 -22.87
C ASN A 212 -20.37 19.49 -23.83
N SER A 213 -20.12 18.24 -24.19
CA SER A 213 -21.07 17.37 -24.85
C SER A 213 -21.33 16.17 -23.95
N VAL A 214 -22.59 15.76 -23.86
CA VAL A 214 -22.97 14.47 -23.29
C VAL A 214 -22.19 13.41 -24.08
N GLU A 215 -21.11 12.86 -23.50
CA GLU A 215 -20.34 11.79 -24.13
C GLU A 215 -21.18 10.52 -24.01
N VAL A 216 -21.95 10.24 -25.04
CA VAL A 216 -22.62 8.96 -25.21
C VAL A 216 -21.84 8.20 -26.29
N GLU A 217 -21.37 6.99 -25.98
CA GLU A 217 -20.46 6.28 -26.89
C GLU A 217 -21.22 5.55 -28.02
N SER A 218 -22.54 5.41 -27.89
CA SER A 218 -23.40 4.67 -28.81
C SER A 218 -24.78 5.29 -28.97
N PRO A 219 -25.38 5.28 -30.18
CA PRO A 219 -26.78 5.69 -30.39
C PRO A 219 -27.78 4.93 -29.51
N PHE A 220 -27.42 3.71 -29.08
CA PHE A 220 -28.23 2.93 -28.16
C PHE A 220 -28.23 3.52 -26.74
N GLU A 221 -27.06 3.89 -26.22
CA GLU A 221 -26.96 4.56 -24.91
C GLU A 221 -27.70 5.91 -24.93
N GLU A 222 -27.71 6.60 -26.07
CA GLU A 222 -28.39 7.89 -26.23
C GLU A 222 -29.90 7.72 -26.12
N ALA A 223 -30.45 6.68 -26.77
CA ALA A 223 -31.86 6.34 -26.68
C ALA A 223 -32.30 5.97 -25.25
N VAL A 224 -31.45 5.27 -24.49
CA VAL A 224 -31.72 4.93 -23.08
C VAL A 224 -31.63 6.17 -22.20
N TYR A 225 -30.65 7.04 -22.43
CA TYR A 225 -30.49 8.31 -21.72
C TYR A 225 -31.70 9.22 -21.93
N ASP A 226 -32.09 9.46 -23.18
CA ASP A 226 -33.23 10.32 -23.53
C ASP A 226 -34.53 9.79 -22.91
N PHE A 227 -34.74 8.47 -22.94
CA PHE A 227 -35.89 7.83 -22.30
C PHE A 227 -35.93 8.08 -20.79
N LEU A 228 -34.82 7.95 -20.08
CA LEU A 228 -34.75 8.19 -18.63
C LEU A 228 -34.95 9.67 -18.27
N VAL A 229 -34.41 10.58 -19.08
CA VAL A 229 -34.60 12.03 -18.92
C VAL A 229 -36.05 12.44 -19.17
N GLU A 230 -36.70 11.89 -20.21
CA GLU A 230 -38.12 12.14 -20.51
C GLU A 230 -39.04 11.67 -19.37
N LYS A 231 -38.66 10.60 -18.67
CA LYS A 231 -39.34 10.11 -17.46
C LYS A 231 -39.05 10.94 -16.20
N GLY A 232 -38.19 11.94 -16.27
CA GLY A 232 -37.92 12.90 -15.20
C GLY A 232 -36.84 12.48 -14.20
N PHE A 233 -36.01 11.49 -14.51
CA PHE A 233 -34.91 11.08 -13.63
C PHE A 233 -33.66 11.97 -13.80
N LEU A 234 -32.90 12.14 -12.73
CA LEU A 234 -31.60 12.83 -12.76
C LEU A 234 -30.51 11.84 -13.18
N VAL A 235 -30.02 11.98 -14.41
CA VAL A 235 -29.09 11.02 -15.02
C VAL A 235 -27.70 11.64 -15.16
N SER A 236 -26.65 10.81 -15.00
CA SER A 236 -25.26 11.16 -15.32
C SER A 236 -24.66 10.08 -16.19
N THR A 237 -24.06 10.45 -17.30
CA THR A 237 -23.41 9.50 -18.21
C THR A 237 -21.93 9.34 -17.86
N GLN A 238 -21.35 8.21 -18.26
CA GLN A 238 -19.90 7.94 -18.23
C GLN A 238 -19.26 8.18 -16.86
N VAL A 239 -19.90 7.70 -15.79
CA VAL A 239 -19.42 7.90 -14.41
C VAL A 239 -18.15 7.06 -14.18
N GLY A 240 -17.03 7.76 -14.01
CA GLY A 240 -15.71 7.18 -13.76
C GLY A 240 -14.59 7.97 -14.45
N CYS A 241 -13.33 7.68 -14.12
CA CYS A 241 -12.17 8.41 -14.67
C CYS A 241 -11.19 7.52 -15.46
N SER A 242 -11.57 6.29 -15.79
CA SER A 242 -10.66 5.29 -16.38
C SER A 242 -11.28 4.55 -17.58
N GLY A 243 -10.58 3.53 -18.10
CA GLY A 243 -11.11 2.61 -19.11
C GLY A 243 -12.28 1.73 -18.66
N TYR A 244 -12.68 1.81 -17.38
CA TYR A 244 -13.97 1.29 -16.91
C TYR A 244 -14.79 2.47 -16.38
N ARG A 245 -15.95 2.68 -17.00
CA ARG A 245 -16.95 3.68 -16.66
C ARG A 245 -18.30 2.98 -16.56
N ILE A 246 -19.20 3.55 -15.78
CA ILE A 246 -20.63 3.19 -15.82
C ILE A 246 -21.26 4.07 -16.90
N ASP A 247 -21.89 3.43 -17.87
CA ASP A 247 -22.41 4.10 -19.07
C ASP A 247 -23.45 5.14 -18.66
N ILE A 248 -24.38 4.77 -17.77
CA ILE A 248 -25.44 5.64 -17.27
C ILE A 248 -25.64 5.40 -15.77
N ALA A 249 -25.69 6.45 -14.95
CA ALA A 249 -25.96 6.36 -13.51
C ALA A 249 -27.12 7.29 -13.11
N ILE A 250 -28.00 6.79 -12.25
CA ILE A 250 -29.17 7.51 -11.76
C ILE A 250 -28.87 8.10 -10.39
N ARG A 251 -29.06 9.42 -10.25
CA ARG A 251 -28.85 10.14 -9.00
C ARG A 251 -30.06 10.03 -8.08
N HIS A 252 -29.81 10.04 -6.78
CA HIS A 252 -30.89 10.05 -5.80
C HIS A 252 -31.64 11.40 -5.85
N PRO A 253 -32.98 11.41 -5.92
CA PRO A 253 -33.76 12.65 -6.07
C PRO A 253 -33.69 13.57 -4.84
N GLN A 254 -33.49 13.01 -3.64
CA GLN A 254 -33.45 13.76 -2.37
C GLN A 254 -32.05 13.89 -1.74
N LEU A 255 -31.09 13.03 -2.12
CA LEU A 255 -29.76 12.95 -1.50
C LEU A 255 -28.72 13.38 -2.54
N ALA A 256 -28.32 14.65 -2.45
CA ALA A 256 -27.38 15.22 -3.39
C ALA A 256 -26.03 14.48 -3.33
N GLY A 257 -25.50 14.09 -4.49
CA GLY A 257 -24.19 13.46 -4.62
C GLY A 257 -24.15 11.95 -4.40
N ARG A 258 -25.29 11.25 -4.36
CA ARG A 258 -25.36 9.78 -4.32
C ARG A 258 -25.99 9.21 -5.60
N PHE A 259 -25.53 8.03 -6.03
CA PHE A 259 -26.12 7.26 -7.12
C PHE A 259 -26.90 6.06 -6.57
N VAL A 260 -28.06 5.79 -7.16
CA VAL A 260 -29.00 4.75 -6.74
C VAL A 260 -28.86 3.50 -7.59
N LEU A 261 -28.63 3.70 -8.89
CA LEU A 261 -28.53 2.62 -9.87
C LEU A 261 -27.49 2.98 -10.92
N GLY A 262 -26.59 2.05 -11.21
CA GLY A 262 -25.74 2.07 -12.40
C GLY A 262 -26.36 1.20 -13.50
N ILE A 263 -26.39 1.69 -14.73
CA ILE A 263 -26.90 1.00 -15.90
C ILE A 263 -25.73 0.73 -16.86
N GLU A 264 -25.56 -0.54 -17.24
CA GLU A 264 -24.59 -0.97 -18.25
C GLU A 264 -25.31 -1.33 -19.56
N CYS A 265 -24.87 -0.74 -20.67
CA CYS A 265 -25.34 -0.98 -22.02
C CYS A 265 -24.35 -1.89 -22.76
N ASP A 266 -24.83 -2.95 -23.40
CA ASP A 266 -24.01 -3.95 -24.11
C ASP A 266 -23.44 -3.50 -25.49
N GLY A 267 -23.24 -2.20 -25.71
CA GLY A 267 -22.94 -1.59 -27.02
C GLY A 267 -21.71 -2.15 -27.74
N ALA A 268 -21.43 -1.70 -28.98
CA ALA A 268 -20.39 -2.27 -29.86
C ALA A 268 -18.97 -2.41 -29.25
N THR A 269 -18.65 -1.66 -28.19
CA THR A 269 -17.44 -1.77 -27.37
C THR A 269 -17.33 -3.10 -26.58
N TYR A 270 -18.47 -3.75 -26.31
CA TYR A 270 -18.66 -5.01 -25.56
C TYR A 270 -17.98 -6.24 -26.21
N HIS A 271 -17.76 -6.21 -27.53
CA HIS A 271 -17.25 -7.36 -28.29
C HIS A 271 -15.71 -7.47 -28.41
N SER A 272 -14.95 -6.51 -27.89
CA SER A 272 -13.50 -6.44 -28.13
C SER A 272 -12.61 -7.31 -27.20
N ALA A 273 -13.19 -8.01 -26.20
CA ALA A 273 -12.42 -8.75 -25.20
C ALA A 273 -12.60 -10.28 -25.29
N ARG A 274 -11.52 -11.00 -25.62
CA ARG A 274 -11.44 -12.47 -25.87
C ARG A 274 -11.75 -13.39 -24.67
N THR A 275 -12.05 -12.83 -23.50
CA THR A 275 -12.45 -13.51 -22.24
C THR A 275 -13.44 -12.63 -21.48
N ALA A 276 -14.66 -12.50 -22.02
CA ALA A 276 -15.67 -11.55 -21.51
C ALA A 276 -16.43 -12.07 -20.27
N ARG A 277 -16.81 -13.35 -20.21
CA ARG A 277 -17.77 -13.85 -19.18
C ARG A 277 -17.24 -13.89 -17.75
N GLU A 278 -15.99 -14.32 -17.54
CA GLU A 278 -15.39 -14.37 -16.18
C GLU A 278 -15.04 -12.96 -15.67
N ARG A 279 -14.61 -12.06 -16.56
CA ARG A 279 -14.38 -10.66 -16.23
C ARG A 279 -15.68 -9.91 -15.91
N ASP A 280 -16.77 -10.21 -16.61
CA ASP A 280 -18.06 -9.58 -16.38
C ASP A 280 -18.66 -9.95 -15.03
N ARG A 281 -18.61 -11.23 -14.64
CA ARG A 281 -19.06 -11.66 -13.30
C ARG A 281 -18.22 -11.03 -12.19
N LEU A 282 -16.90 -11.00 -12.37
CA LEU A 282 -16.00 -10.34 -11.42
C LEU A 282 -16.25 -8.83 -11.37
N ARG A 283 -16.52 -8.18 -12.50
CA ARG A 283 -16.83 -6.75 -12.59
C ARG A 283 -18.10 -6.40 -11.83
N GLN A 284 -19.19 -7.13 -12.07
CA GLN A 284 -20.45 -6.90 -11.39
C GLN A 284 -20.28 -7.11 -9.88
N SER A 285 -19.63 -8.20 -9.46
CA SER A 285 -19.33 -8.46 -8.05
C SER A 285 -18.51 -7.33 -7.41
N ILE A 286 -17.49 -6.80 -8.09
CA ILE A 286 -16.68 -5.71 -7.55
C ILE A 286 -17.48 -4.39 -7.44
N LEU A 287 -18.34 -4.09 -8.41
CA LEU A 287 -19.18 -2.89 -8.36
C LEU A 287 -20.24 -3.00 -7.25
N GLU A 288 -20.84 -4.17 -7.10
CA GLU A 288 -21.79 -4.49 -6.00
C GLU A 288 -21.10 -4.41 -4.64
N ASP A 289 -19.87 -4.94 -4.49
CA ASP A 289 -19.05 -4.79 -3.28
C ASP A 289 -18.75 -3.31 -2.95
N MET A 290 -18.66 -2.45 -3.98
CA MET A 290 -18.50 -0.99 -3.85
C MET A 290 -19.84 -0.25 -3.62
N GLY A 291 -20.94 -0.99 -3.42
CA GLY A 291 -22.26 -0.44 -3.11
C GLY A 291 -23.05 0.02 -4.34
N TRP A 292 -22.69 -0.41 -5.55
CA TRP A 292 -23.53 -0.16 -6.73
C TRP A 292 -24.59 -1.24 -6.88
N LYS A 293 -25.85 -0.84 -7.05
CA LYS A 293 -26.85 -1.69 -7.71
C LYS A 293 -26.67 -1.52 -9.22
N ILE A 294 -26.34 -2.60 -9.94
CA ILE A 294 -26.11 -2.58 -11.38
C ILE A 294 -27.28 -3.24 -12.11
N TYR A 295 -27.81 -2.57 -13.14
CA TYR A 295 -28.78 -3.14 -14.07
C TYR A 295 -28.22 -3.15 -15.50
N ARG A 296 -28.32 -4.28 -16.19
CA ARG A 296 -27.80 -4.43 -17.54
C ARG A 296 -28.92 -4.42 -18.57
N ILE A 297 -28.76 -3.63 -19.63
CA ILE A 297 -29.69 -3.58 -20.75
C ILE A 297 -28.98 -4.10 -22.00
N TRP A 298 -29.62 -5.06 -22.67
CA TRP A 298 -29.16 -5.61 -23.93
C TRP A 298 -29.77 -4.83 -25.09
N SER A 299 -28.94 -4.29 -25.98
CA SER A 299 -29.35 -3.56 -27.19
C SER A 299 -30.27 -4.38 -28.06
N THR A 300 -30.04 -5.69 -28.16
CA THR A 300 -30.90 -6.59 -28.94
C THR A 300 -32.32 -6.71 -28.41
N ASP A 301 -32.51 -6.62 -27.09
CA ASP A 301 -33.83 -6.71 -26.46
C ASP A 301 -34.52 -5.34 -26.50
N TRP A 302 -33.78 -4.26 -26.24
CA TRP A 302 -34.28 -2.90 -26.32
C TRP A 302 -34.75 -2.50 -27.73
N ILE A 303 -34.04 -2.94 -28.78
CA ILE A 303 -34.44 -2.67 -30.17
C ILE A 303 -35.70 -3.46 -30.56
N LYS A 304 -35.87 -4.68 -30.04
CA LYS A 304 -37.01 -5.54 -30.37
C LYS A 304 -38.30 -5.10 -29.67
N ASP A 305 -38.21 -4.70 -28.40
CA ASP A 305 -39.37 -4.28 -27.61
C ASP A 305 -39.01 -3.13 -26.65
N PRO A 306 -38.88 -1.90 -27.17
CA PRO A 306 -38.50 -0.74 -26.37
C PRO A 306 -39.58 -0.34 -25.34
N VAL A 307 -40.84 -0.69 -25.59
CA VAL A 307 -41.96 -0.32 -24.71
C VAL A 307 -41.92 -1.17 -23.44
N THR A 308 -41.80 -2.50 -23.58
CA THR A 308 -41.76 -3.40 -22.43
C THR A 308 -40.45 -3.27 -21.66
N GLU A 309 -39.30 -3.18 -22.34
CA GLU A 309 -38.00 -3.00 -21.69
C GLU A 309 -37.88 -1.63 -21.02
N GLY A 310 -38.44 -0.58 -21.63
CA GLY A 310 -38.54 0.73 -21.00
C GLY A 310 -39.41 0.73 -19.74
N ALA A 311 -40.55 0.02 -19.75
CA ALA A 311 -41.40 -0.11 -18.57
C ALA A 311 -40.69 -0.86 -17.42
N LYS A 312 -39.99 -1.96 -17.73
CA LYS A 312 -39.17 -2.70 -16.76
C LYS A 312 -38.07 -1.83 -16.18
N LEU A 313 -37.38 -1.05 -17.02
CA LEU A 313 -36.34 -0.12 -16.57
C LEU A 313 -36.90 0.86 -15.55
N VAL A 314 -38.03 1.52 -15.85
CA VAL A 314 -38.67 2.46 -14.91
C VAL A 314 -39.06 1.78 -13.60
N GLU A 315 -39.60 0.56 -13.64
CA GLU A 315 -39.94 -0.21 -12.44
C GLU A 315 -38.71 -0.47 -11.56
N ILE A 316 -37.60 -0.88 -12.19
CA ILE A 316 -36.33 -1.16 -11.49
C ILE A 316 -35.73 0.11 -10.91
N VAL A 317 -35.80 1.24 -11.62
CA VAL A 317 -35.33 2.53 -11.11
C VAL A 317 -36.14 2.95 -9.88
N ASN A 318 -37.47 2.88 -9.97
CA ASN A 318 -38.34 3.24 -8.85
C ASN A 318 -38.13 2.30 -7.66
N LYS A 319 -37.99 1.00 -7.91
CA LYS A 319 -37.66 0.01 -6.89
C LYS A 319 -36.30 0.32 -6.25
N ALA A 320 -35.29 0.64 -7.03
CA ALA A 320 -33.96 0.98 -6.53
C ALA A 320 -33.98 2.26 -5.66
N ILE A 321 -34.81 3.25 -6.00
CA ILE A 321 -35.03 4.46 -5.18
C ILE A 321 -35.77 4.14 -3.88
N LEU A 322 -36.77 3.25 -3.92
CA LEU A 322 -37.56 2.86 -2.74
C LEU A 322 -36.77 1.97 -1.77
N GLU A 323 -35.99 1.02 -2.31
CA GLU A 323 -35.11 0.12 -1.56
C GLU A 323 -33.72 0.72 -1.34
N TYR A 324 -33.57 2.04 -1.50
CA TYR A 324 -32.33 2.71 -1.18
C TYR A 324 -32.22 2.85 0.33
N GLU A 325 -31.62 1.85 0.96
CA GLU A 325 -31.25 1.90 2.37
C GLU A 325 -29.98 2.74 2.50
N ASP A 326 -29.93 3.63 3.51
CA ASP A 326 -28.73 4.41 3.83
C ASP A 326 -27.72 3.47 4.50
N ASP A 327 -27.03 2.68 3.67
CA ASP A 327 -26.09 1.61 4.06
C ASP A 327 -24.86 2.12 4.84
N ASP A 328 -24.73 3.43 5.05
CA ASP A 328 -23.70 4.01 5.91
C ASP A 328 -23.86 3.59 7.39
N SER A 329 -24.97 2.96 7.78
CA SER A 329 -25.17 2.38 9.12
C SER A 329 -25.01 0.85 9.23
N ASP A 330 -25.08 0.09 8.14
CA ASP A 330 -25.16 -1.39 8.20
C ASP A 330 -23.94 -2.16 7.68
N TYR A 331 -22.90 -1.47 7.19
CA TYR A 331 -21.53 -2.01 7.28
C TYR A 331 -21.02 -2.12 8.74
N PHE A 332 -21.76 -1.57 9.73
CA PHE A 332 -21.33 -1.47 11.12
C PHE A 332 -22.00 -2.46 12.10
N ASN A 333 -23.08 -3.17 11.75
CA ASN A 333 -23.86 -3.95 12.73
C ASN A 333 -23.76 -5.49 12.61
N LYS A 334 -23.12 -6.07 11.58
CA LYS A 334 -23.07 -7.55 11.45
C LYS A 334 -22.09 -8.29 12.38
N ASN A 335 -21.37 -7.58 13.26
CA ASN A 335 -20.44 -8.19 14.23
C ASN A 335 -20.87 -8.00 15.71
N ASN A 336 -22.03 -7.42 15.99
CA ASN A 336 -22.47 -7.12 17.35
C ASN A 336 -23.84 -7.72 17.64
N GLU A 337 -23.85 -8.97 18.10
CA GLU A 337 -24.84 -9.68 18.94
C GLU A 337 -24.66 -11.17 18.60
N GLU A 338 -23.93 -11.95 19.39
CA GLU A 338 -24.48 -12.66 20.54
C GLU A 338 -23.46 -12.78 21.69
N ASN A 339 -23.83 -12.29 22.87
CA ASN A 339 -23.28 -12.73 24.15
C ASN A 339 -24.31 -13.67 24.79
N VAL A 340 -24.00 -14.96 24.89
CA VAL A 340 -24.63 -15.85 25.87
C VAL A 340 -23.52 -16.58 26.63
N GLN A 341 -23.53 -16.39 27.94
CA GLN A 341 -22.57 -16.92 28.90
C GLN A 341 -23.04 -18.27 29.45
N CYS A 342 -22.20 -19.31 29.44
CA CYS A 342 -22.17 -20.35 30.50
C CYS A 342 -20.96 -21.30 30.39
N ASN A 343 -20.57 -21.79 31.57
CA ASN A 343 -19.36 -22.51 31.95
C ASN A 343 -19.44 -24.05 31.75
N ILE A 344 -18.32 -24.61 31.26
CA ILE A 344 -17.65 -25.92 31.50
C ILE A 344 -18.47 -27.23 31.61
N GLU A 345 -18.27 -28.17 30.67
CA GLU A 345 -17.59 -29.49 30.80
C GLU A 345 -18.09 -30.53 29.75
N ASN A 346 -17.13 -31.04 28.97
CA ASN A 346 -17.01 -32.33 28.27
C ASN A 346 -18.26 -33.03 27.64
N GLU A 347 -18.26 -33.19 26.31
CA GLU A 347 -18.08 -34.49 25.65
C GLU A 347 -17.88 -34.34 24.12
N PHE A 348 -17.14 -35.30 23.55
CA PHE A 348 -16.49 -35.30 22.23
C PHE A 348 -17.45 -35.58 21.03
N VAL A 349 -17.15 -34.91 19.89
CA VAL A 349 -17.11 -35.43 18.48
C VAL A 349 -18.47 -35.80 17.82
N GLU A 350 -18.89 -35.33 16.63
CA GLU A 350 -18.19 -35.13 15.34
C GLU A 350 -19.06 -34.34 14.30
N ILE A 351 -18.38 -33.77 13.29
CA ILE A 351 -18.81 -33.36 11.92
C ILE A 351 -19.16 -31.88 11.61
N GLU A 352 -18.11 -31.23 11.06
CA GLU A 352 -18.03 -30.30 9.90
C GLU A 352 -18.49 -28.84 9.99
N GLU A 353 -17.60 -28.00 10.51
CA GLU A 353 -17.49 -26.57 10.15
C GLU A 353 -16.45 -26.32 9.03
N LYS A 354 -16.82 -25.50 8.05
CA LYS A 354 -15.89 -24.90 7.07
C LYS A 354 -15.11 -23.78 7.75
N LYS A 355 -13.84 -24.08 8.02
CA LYS A 355 -12.87 -23.36 8.84
C LYS A 355 -12.40 -22.00 8.28
N ASP A 356 -12.28 -21.06 9.20
CA ASP A 356 -11.25 -20.02 9.26
C ASP A 356 -9.85 -20.55 8.87
N GLU A 357 -8.97 -19.65 8.44
CA GLU A 357 -7.57 -19.96 8.16
C GLU A 357 -6.93 -20.73 9.32
N LYS A 358 -6.84 -22.05 9.17
CA LYS A 358 -6.13 -22.94 10.08
C LYS A 358 -4.74 -22.37 10.32
N GLU A 359 -4.24 -22.53 11.55
CA GLU A 359 -2.81 -22.76 11.75
C GLU A 359 -2.39 -23.88 10.79
N ILE A 360 -1.88 -23.48 9.62
CA ILE A 360 -1.13 -24.34 8.72
C ILE A 360 -0.03 -24.91 9.61
N SER A 361 -0.09 -26.22 9.87
CA SER A 361 0.90 -26.91 10.66
C SER A 361 2.30 -26.50 10.18
N ASN A 362 3.30 -26.40 11.07
CA ASN A 362 4.65 -26.04 10.65
C ASN A 362 5.18 -26.96 9.51
N GLU A 363 4.62 -28.15 9.36
CA GLU A 363 4.88 -29.11 8.27
C GLU A 363 4.34 -28.65 6.91
N GLU A 364 3.13 -28.06 6.83
CA GLU A 364 2.57 -27.53 5.58
C GLU A 364 3.27 -26.23 5.11
N LYS A 365 3.89 -25.44 6.02
CA LYS A 365 4.70 -24.25 5.64
C LYS A 365 6.09 -24.60 5.09
N ASN A 366 6.60 -25.80 5.39
CA ASN A 366 7.96 -26.21 5.04
C ASN A 366 8.01 -27.36 4.01
N ILE A 367 7.23 -27.23 2.94
CA ILE A 367 7.14 -28.20 1.82
C ILE A 367 8.51 -28.58 1.24
N TYR A 368 9.48 -27.67 1.35
CA TYR A 368 10.82 -27.84 0.79
C TYR A 368 11.84 -28.46 1.75
N GLY A 369 11.51 -28.64 3.03
CA GLY A 369 12.39 -29.24 4.04
C GLY A 369 13.57 -28.33 4.41
N PHE A 370 13.36 -27.02 4.41
CA PHE A 370 14.35 -26.03 4.83
C PHE A 370 14.51 -25.97 6.34
N ASN A 371 15.64 -25.46 6.83
CA ASN A 371 15.87 -25.30 8.26
C ASN A 371 15.04 -24.13 8.78
N TRP A 372 14.62 -24.19 10.04
CA TRP A 372 14.04 -23.03 10.69
C TRP A 372 15.12 -22.03 11.08
N TYR A 373 14.84 -20.74 10.93
CA TYR A 373 15.73 -19.68 11.38
C TYR A 373 15.69 -19.56 12.90
N GLU A 374 16.85 -19.73 13.53
CA GLU A 374 17.07 -19.59 14.97
C GLU A 374 18.24 -18.64 15.22
N GLU A 375 18.09 -17.78 16.21
CA GLU A 375 19.13 -16.84 16.64
C GLU A 375 20.11 -17.57 17.57
N ALA A 376 21.42 -17.46 17.31
CA ALA A 376 22.44 -18.02 18.18
C ALA A 376 22.41 -17.37 19.57
N ASP A 377 22.31 -18.20 20.61
CA ASP A 377 22.41 -17.76 22.00
C ASP A 377 23.88 -17.53 22.37
N ILE A 378 24.29 -16.26 22.37
CA ILE A 378 25.66 -15.83 22.70
C ILE A 378 26.08 -16.17 24.14
N TYR A 379 25.13 -16.41 25.05
CA TYR A 379 25.42 -16.71 26.45
C TYR A 379 25.67 -18.20 26.70
N SER A 380 25.33 -19.07 25.75
CA SER A 380 25.63 -20.50 25.80
C SER A 380 27.12 -20.82 25.69
N VAL A 381 27.94 -19.87 25.21
CA VAL A 381 29.39 -20.05 25.08
C VAL A 381 30.06 -19.84 26.42
N ASN A 382 30.77 -20.86 26.90
CA ASN A 382 31.51 -20.81 28.16
C ASN A 382 32.58 -19.71 28.14
N LYS A 383 32.62 -18.89 29.20
CA LYS A 383 33.64 -17.86 29.40
C LYS A 383 34.97 -18.50 29.78
N GLN A 384 35.79 -18.80 28.78
CA GLN A 384 37.15 -19.32 28.95
C GLN A 384 38.16 -18.49 28.15
N GLY A 385 39.39 -18.38 28.66
CA GLY A 385 40.50 -17.65 28.02
C GLY A 385 40.47 -16.12 28.23
N SER A 386 41.28 -15.40 27.45
CA SER A 386 41.29 -13.93 27.50
C SER A 386 39.97 -13.36 26.97
N LYS A 387 39.62 -12.11 27.32
CA LYS A 387 38.42 -11.43 26.79
C LYS A 387 38.35 -11.46 25.25
N SER A 388 39.51 -11.42 24.59
CA SER A 388 39.62 -11.48 23.14
C SER A 388 39.39 -12.91 22.59
N ASP A 389 39.84 -13.94 23.30
CA ASP A 389 39.57 -15.35 22.93
C ASP A 389 38.10 -15.69 23.11
N TYR A 390 37.50 -15.26 24.22
CA TYR A 390 36.07 -15.44 24.45
C TYR A 390 35.22 -14.80 23.34
N LEU A 391 35.53 -13.55 22.95
CA LEU A 391 34.83 -12.90 21.84
C LEU A 391 35.05 -13.61 20.50
N ALA A 392 36.24 -14.16 20.25
CA ALA A 392 36.50 -14.96 19.04
C ALA A 392 35.64 -16.23 19.04
N ASN A 393 35.55 -16.94 20.17
CA ASN A 393 34.73 -18.13 20.33
C ASN A 393 33.24 -17.83 20.13
N VAL A 394 32.74 -16.71 20.68
CA VAL A 394 31.34 -16.30 20.46
C VAL A 394 31.09 -15.93 19.01
N ILE A 395 31.96 -15.13 18.37
CA ILE A 395 31.80 -14.76 16.96
C ILE A 395 31.78 -16.02 16.08
N LYS A 396 32.70 -16.97 16.35
CA LYS A 396 32.73 -18.25 15.68
C LYS A 396 31.43 -19.03 15.86
N PHE A 397 30.95 -19.17 17.10
CA PHE A 397 29.69 -19.86 17.40
C PHE A 397 28.48 -19.27 16.68
N VAL A 398 28.36 -17.93 16.65
CA VAL A 398 27.29 -17.24 15.91
C VAL A 398 27.39 -17.55 14.41
N ILE A 399 28.60 -17.52 13.83
CA ILE A 399 28.80 -17.84 12.41
C ILE A 399 28.53 -19.33 12.13
N GLU A 400 28.92 -20.24 13.04
CA GLU A 400 28.64 -21.67 12.90
C GLU A 400 27.14 -21.97 12.87
N THR A 401 26.37 -21.26 13.69
CA THR A 401 24.91 -21.43 13.80
C THR A 401 24.17 -20.72 12.66
N GLU A 402 24.62 -19.52 12.27
CA GLU A 402 23.87 -18.62 11.38
C GLU A 402 24.55 -18.27 10.06
N GLN A 403 25.60 -18.99 9.63
CA GLN A 403 26.13 -18.77 8.29
C GLN A 403 25.10 -19.12 7.20
N PRO A 404 25.05 -18.36 6.09
CA PRO A 404 25.70 -17.07 5.88
C PRO A 404 25.01 -15.96 6.72
N ILE A 405 25.77 -15.22 7.51
CA ILE A 405 25.24 -14.11 8.33
C ILE A 405 25.76 -12.78 7.81
N HIS A 406 24.89 -11.78 7.66
CA HIS A 406 25.35 -10.45 7.27
C HIS A 406 26.19 -9.83 8.40
N PHE A 407 27.32 -9.20 8.06
CA PHE A 407 28.28 -8.67 9.05
C PHE A 407 27.63 -7.70 10.05
N GLU A 408 26.67 -6.89 9.60
CA GLU A 408 25.91 -6.00 10.49
C GLU A 408 25.03 -6.77 11.49
N GLN A 409 24.45 -7.90 11.07
CA GLN A 409 23.63 -8.75 11.93
C GLN A 409 24.51 -9.44 12.98
N LEU A 410 25.68 -9.97 12.56
CA LEU A 410 26.70 -10.48 13.46
C LEU A 410 27.10 -9.44 14.51
N CYS A 411 27.38 -8.20 14.09
CA CYS A 411 27.74 -7.11 15.00
C CYS A 411 26.61 -6.79 15.99
N LYS A 412 25.34 -6.84 15.57
CA LYS A 412 24.20 -6.64 16.48
C LYS A 412 24.12 -7.75 17.53
N ARG A 413 24.38 -9.01 17.15
CA ARG A 413 24.37 -10.14 18.09
C ARG A 413 25.45 -10.07 19.14
N VAL A 414 26.65 -9.64 18.77
CA VAL A 414 27.77 -9.55 19.73
C VAL A 414 27.81 -8.21 20.49
N ALA A 415 27.04 -7.20 20.08
CA ALA A 415 27.03 -5.88 20.72
C ALA A 415 26.84 -5.90 22.25
N PRO A 416 25.94 -6.73 22.83
CA PRO A 416 25.78 -6.83 24.28
C PRO A 416 27.08 -7.20 25.01
N LEU A 417 27.95 -8.01 24.41
CA LEU A 417 29.24 -8.40 25.00
C LEU A 417 30.25 -7.25 25.07
N PHE A 418 30.03 -6.19 24.29
CA PHE A 418 30.79 -4.95 24.35
C PHE A 418 30.14 -3.91 25.27
N GLY A 419 29.07 -4.26 25.99
CA GLY A 419 28.29 -3.34 26.83
C GLY A 419 27.43 -2.36 26.02
N ASN A 420 27.16 -2.65 24.74
CA ASN A 420 26.37 -1.78 23.87
C ASN A 420 25.07 -2.46 23.45
N GLN A 421 23.96 -1.73 23.49
CA GLN A 421 22.68 -2.22 22.97
C GLN A 421 22.61 -2.21 21.42
N LYS A 422 23.51 -1.49 20.76
CA LYS A 422 23.56 -1.32 19.30
C LYS A 422 24.96 -1.60 18.76
N ALA A 423 25.04 -2.00 17.48
CA ALA A 423 26.31 -2.11 16.77
C ALA A 423 26.92 -0.71 16.54
N THR A 424 27.81 -0.28 17.43
CA THR A 424 28.57 0.98 17.29
C THR A 424 29.79 0.79 16.39
N ILE A 425 30.45 1.89 15.97
CA ILE A 425 31.70 1.83 15.18
C ILE A 425 32.77 1.00 15.93
N LYS A 426 32.86 1.14 17.25
CA LYS A 426 33.79 0.38 18.10
C LYS A 426 33.50 -1.12 18.07
N VAL A 427 32.23 -1.52 18.12
CA VAL A 427 31.81 -2.93 18.01
C VAL A 427 32.18 -3.49 16.63
N ARG A 428 31.85 -2.78 15.55
CA ARG A 428 32.18 -3.21 14.18
C ARG A 428 33.68 -3.38 13.97
N ASN A 429 34.47 -2.41 14.41
CA ASN A 429 35.93 -2.46 14.29
C ASN A 429 36.52 -3.61 15.12
N SER A 430 36.01 -3.81 16.33
CA SER A 430 36.47 -4.90 17.21
C SER A 430 36.13 -6.28 16.62
N ALA A 431 34.90 -6.48 16.17
CA ALA A 431 34.46 -7.73 15.54
C ALA A 431 35.28 -8.03 14.27
N LYS A 432 35.50 -7.01 13.42
CA LYS A 432 36.32 -7.14 12.21
C LYS A 432 37.78 -7.49 12.55
N ASN A 433 38.35 -6.85 13.56
CA ASN A 433 39.71 -7.14 14.01
C ASN A 433 39.84 -8.57 14.55
N ILE A 434 38.87 -9.04 15.32
CA ILE A 434 38.87 -10.42 15.85
C ILE A 434 38.78 -11.43 14.71
N ILE A 435 37.90 -11.22 13.72
CA ILE A 435 37.80 -12.11 12.56
C ILE A 435 39.14 -12.16 11.81
N ASN A 436 39.76 -11.00 11.55
CA ASN A 436 40.99 -10.91 10.78
C ASN A 436 42.24 -11.46 11.50
N LEU A 437 42.29 -11.35 12.83
CA LEU A 437 43.47 -11.75 13.60
C LEU A 437 43.37 -13.17 14.16
N LYS A 438 42.18 -13.58 14.63
CA LYS A 438 41.99 -14.85 15.34
C LYS A 438 41.24 -15.91 14.55
N LEU A 439 40.35 -15.51 13.64
CA LEU A 439 39.52 -16.45 12.86
C LEU A 439 39.87 -16.48 11.37
N LYS A 440 41.04 -15.95 10.98
CA LYS A 440 41.43 -15.75 9.58
C LYS A 440 41.39 -17.04 8.74
N ASN A 441 41.76 -18.18 9.34
CA ASN A 441 41.79 -19.47 8.66
C ASN A 441 40.43 -20.19 8.67
N GLU A 442 39.51 -19.75 9.53
CA GLU A 442 38.24 -20.43 9.81
C GLU A 442 37.03 -19.68 9.27
N VAL A 443 37.14 -18.37 9.07
CA VAL A 443 36.05 -17.49 8.65
C VAL A 443 36.54 -16.58 7.53
N TYR A 444 35.73 -16.43 6.49
CA TYR A 444 35.94 -15.43 5.45
C TYR A 444 34.71 -14.55 5.25
N ILE A 445 34.92 -13.35 4.74
CA ILE A 445 33.85 -12.38 4.43
C ILE A 445 33.75 -12.22 2.92
N LYS A 446 32.57 -12.48 2.36
CA LYS A 446 32.26 -12.31 0.94
C LYS A 446 30.97 -11.51 0.82
N ASN A 447 30.98 -10.43 0.02
CA ASN A 447 29.79 -9.58 -0.21
C ASN A 447 29.08 -9.10 1.07
N LYS A 448 29.84 -8.76 2.13
CA LYS A 448 29.34 -8.36 3.46
C LYS A 448 28.73 -9.49 4.31
N PHE A 449 28.75 -10.72 3.84
CA PHE A 449 28.34 -11.90 4.61
C PHE A 449 29.56 -12.66 5.14
N CYS A 450 29.44 -13.18 6.36
CA CYS A 450 30.43 -14.03 7.00
C CYS A 450 30.09 -15.50 6.77
N PHE A 451 31.11 -16.29 6.40
CA PHE A 451 31.02 -17.72 6.09
C PHE A 451 32.11 -18.47 6.86
N LEU A 452 31.85 -19.73 7.21
CA LEU A 452 32.93 -20.62 7.61
C LEU A 452 33.74 -21.05 6.40
N ASN A 453 35.05 -21.16 6.60
CA ASN A 453 35.96 -21.81 5.68
C ASN A 453 35.84 -23.34 5.83
N SER A 454 34.71 -23.87 5.38
CA SER A 454 34.40 -25.31 5.43
C SER A 454 33.66 -25.74 4.16
N ASP A 455 33.77 -27.01 3.81
CA ASP A 455 33.05 -27.62 2.67
C ASP A 455 31.56 -27.88 2.97
N LYS A 456 31.05 -27.46 4.14
CA LYS A 456 29.65 -27.67 4.52
C LYS A 456 28.70 -26.91 3.57
N PRO A 457 27.61 -27.55 3.12
CA PRO A 457 26.63 -26.88 2.28
C PRO A 457 25.94 -25.75 3.04
N ILE A 458 25.63 -24.67 2.34
CA ILE A 458 24.84 -23.56 2.88
C ILE A 458 23.40 -24.03 3.06
N ASN A 459 22.91 -23.95 4.30
CA ASN A 459 21.53 -24.28 4.64
C ASN A 459 20.61 -23.09 4.40
N VAL A 460 19.44 -23.38 3.82
CA VAL A 460 18.36 -22.40 3.65
C VAL A 460 17.58 -22.32 4.96
N ARG A 461 17.41 -21.10 5.49
CA ARG A 461 16.69 -20.88 6.75
C ARG A 461 15.43 -20.06 6.54
N ILE A 462 14.30 -20.60 6.95
CA ILE A 462 12.97 -19.97 6.81
C ILE A 462 12.39 -19.57 8.17
N PRO A 463 11.55 -18.52 8.23
CA PRO A 463 10.99 -18.06 9.51
C PRO A 463 9.95 -19.05 10.06
N LYS A 464 10.04 -19.41 11.36
CA LYS A 464 9.01 -20.23 12.04
C LYS A 464 7.64 -19.56 12.09
N SER A 465 7.62 -18.23 12.18
CA SER A 465 6.41 -17.41 12.22
C SER A 465 6.69 -16.04 11.59
N ASN A 466 5.64 -15.28 11.28
CA ASN A 466 5.77 -13.94 10.69
C ASN A 466 6.59 -12.97 11.56
N LYS A 467 6.80 -13.26 12.84
CA LYS A 467 7.60 -12.44 13.77
C LYS A 467 9.12 -12.55 13.52
N ASN A 468 9.60 -13.64 12.92
CA ASN A 468 11.04 -13.92 12.75
C ASN A 468 11.53 -13.74 11.29
N CYS A 469 10.82 -12.96 10.47
CA CYS A 469 11.20 -12.73 9.07
C CYS A 469 12.46 -11.85 8.96
N ARG A 470 13.49 -12.37 8.29
CA ARG A 470 14.71 -11.61 7.99
C ARG A 470 14.46 -10.65 6.83
N GLN A 471 14.97 -9.42 6.93
CA GLN A 471 14.96 -8.49 5.80
C GLN A 471 15.78 -9.05 4.63
N ILE A 472 15.34 -8.79 3.39
CA ILE A 472 15.99 -9.34 2.19
C ILE A 472 17.50 -9.02 2.09
N ASN A 473 17.92 -7.83 2.55
CA ASN A 473 19.32 -7.41 2.56
C ASN A 473 20.21 -8.25 3.50
N PHE A 474 19.61 -9.04 4.40
CA PHE A 474 20.29 -9.93 5.33
C PHE A 474 20.21 -11.40 4.91
N ILE A 475 19.75 -11.69 3.69
CA ILE A 475 19.75 -13.03 3.10
C ILE A 475 20.76 -13.03 1.94
N SER A 476 21.69 -13.97 1.94
CA SER A 476 22.76 -13.99 0.94
C SER A 476 22.26 -14.51 -0.42
N ILE A 477 23.01 -14.17 -1.48
CA ILE A 477 22.74 -14.68 -2.84
C ILE A 477 22.87 -16.21 -2.86
N GLU A 478 23.84 -16.76 -2.13
CA GLU A 478 24.05 -18.20 -2.01
C GLU A 478 22.87 -18.91 -1.31
N GLU A 479 22.27 -18.29 -0.30
CA GLU A 479 21.10 -18.84 0.41
C GLU A 479 19.83 -18.77 -0.46
N LEU A 480 19.57 -17.63 -1.12
CA LEU A 480 18.44 -17.46 -2.04
C LEU A 480 18.54 -18.40 -3.24
N SER A 481 19.72 -18.51 -3.86
CA SER A 481 19.94 -19.40 -5.00
C SER A 481 19.77 -20.87 -4.61
N ARG A 482 20.22 -21.29 -3.42
CA ARG A 482 19.99 -22.64 -2.92
C ARG A 482 18.50 -22.94 -2.74
N ALA A 483 17.73 -21.99 -2.19
CA ALA A 483 16.29 -22.12 -2.05
C ALA A 483 15.60 -22.26 -3.41
N MET A 484 15.91 -21.38 -4.36
CA MET A 484 15.39 -21.43 -5.73
C MET A 484 15.67 -22.77 -6.42
N TYR A 485 16.89 -23.30 -6.26
CA TYR A 485 17.25 -24.59 -6.84
C TYR A 485 16.40 -25.74 -6.26
N VAL A 486 16.22 -25.79 -4.94
CA VAL A 486 15.39 -26.83 -4.29
C VAL A 486 13.92 -26.71 -4.69
N ILE A 487 13.40 -25.49 -4.79
CA ILE A 487 12.03 -25.24 -5.24
C ILE A 487 11.85 -25.70 -6.69
N ALA A 488 12.77 -25.31 -7.57
CA ALA A 488 12.73 -25.69 -8.98
C ALA A 488 12.95 -27.20 -9.19
N SER A 489 13.72 -27.88 -8.34
CA SER A 489 13.98 -29.32 -8.46
C SER A 489 12.79 -30.18 -8.03
N LYS A 490 11.88 -29.66 -7.20
CA LYS A 490 10.65 -30.37 -6.78
C LYS A 490 9.47 -30.17 -7.73
N GLY A 491 9.55 -29.24 -8.69
CA GLY A 491 8.48 -28.95 -9.65
C GLY A 491 8.76 -29.48 -11.07
N PHE A 492 7.72 -29.89 -11.79
CA PHE A 492 7.80 -30.28 -13.21
C PHE A 492 7.86 -29.04 -14.13
N GLY A 493 8.92 -28.24 -13.98
CA GLY A 493 9.16 -27.02 -14.74
C GLY A 493 8.31 -25.83 -14.27
N ILE A 494 8.98 -24.82 -13.73
CA ILE A 494 8.38 -23.60 -13.19
C ILE A 494 8.77 -22.39 -14.03
N THR A 495 7.90 -21.39 -14.20
CA THR A 495 8.32 -20.14 -14.87
C THR A 495 9.26 -19.34 -13.97
N GLN A 496 10.07 -18.45 -14.56
CA GLN A 496 10.97 -17.60 -13.78
C GLN A 496 10.20 -16.71 -12.77
N ASN A 497 9.05 -16.18 -13.16
CA ASN A 497 8.25 -15.31 -12.30
C ASN A 497 7.63 -16.10 -11.14
N ASP A 498 7.07 -17.28 -11.41
CA ASP A 498 6.49 -18.12 -10.36
C ASP A 498 7.56 -18.58 -9.37
N LEU A 499 8.76 -18.91 -9.87
CA LEU A 499 9.89 -19.26 -9.00
C LEU A 499 10.23 -18.11 -8.04
N PHE A 500 10.18 -16.86 -8.49
CA PHE A 500 10.43 -15.71 -7.63
C PHE A 500 9.33 -15.54 -6.58
N VAL A 501 8.07 -15.72 -6.96
CA VAL A 501 6.93 -15.61 -6.04
C VAL A 501 6.99 -16.69 -4.96
N ILE A 502 7.20 -17.95 -5.35
CA ILE A 502 7.27 -19.07 -4.41
C ILE A 502 8.49 -18.92 -3.47
N THR A 503 9.65 -18.55 -4.02
CA THR A 503 10.85 -18.31 -3.21
C THR A 503 10.61 -17.17 -2.21
N ALA A 504 10.00 -16.06 -2.64
CA ALA A 504 9.69 -14.94 -1.74
C ALA A 504 8.74 -15.35 -0.60
N ARG A 505 7.67 -16.07 -0.91
CA ARG A 505 6.72 -16.59 0.09
C ARG A 505 7.39 -17.55 1.06
N THR A 506 8.31 -18.39 0.59
CA THR A 506 9.04 -19.35 1.43
C THR A 506 9.92 -18.66 2.49
N PHE A 507 10.46 -17.47 2.20
CA PHE A 507 11.18 -16.65 3.17
C PHE A 507 10.26 -15.75 4.03
N GLY A 508 8.93 -15.88 3.91
CA GLY A 508 7.95 -15.12 4.67
C GLY A 508 7.63 -13.72 4.11
N PHE A 509 7.99 -13.44 2.84
CA PHE A 509 7.63 -12.17 2.20
C PHE A 509 6.25 -12.28 1.53
N GLN A 510 5.26 -11.55 2.07
CA GLN A 510 3.91 -11.49 1.50
C GLN A 510 3.81 -10.59 0.26
N ARG A 511 4.63 -9.53 0.18
CA ARG A 511 4.69 -8.58 -0.93
C ARG A 511 6.09 -8.54 -1.55
N ILE A 512 6.17 -8.48 -2.87
CA ILE A 512 7.44 -8.48 -3.62
C ILE A 512 7.70 -7.06 -4.14
N GLY A 513 8.49 -6.28 -3.39
CA GLY A 513 8.97 -4.96 -3.82
C GLY A 513 10.22 -5.04 -4.69
N ASP A 514 10.65 -3.92 -5.27
CA ASP A 514 11.80 -3.85 -6.19
C ASP A 514 13.10 -4.43 -5.62
N ASN A 515 13.38 -4.20 -4.34
CA ASN A 515 14.57 -4.75 -3.67
C ASN A 515 14.53 -6.28 -3.61
N ILE A 516 13.36 -6.86 -3.36
CA ILE A 516 13.17 -8.32 -3.34
C ILE A 516 13.29 -8.87 -4.75
N THR A 517 12.60 -8.25 -5.72
CA THR A 517 12.71 -8.62 -7.14
C THR A 517 14.16 -8.59 -7.63
N GLN A 518 14.94 -7.57 -7.27
CA GLN A 518 16.33 -7.46 -7.68
C GLN A 518 17.21 -8.53 -7.01
N ALA A 519 16.99 -8.82 -5.72
CA ALA A 519 17.69 -9.89 -5.02
C ALA A 519 17.41 -11.26 -5.66
N MET A 520 16.14 -11.53 -6.01
CA MET A 520 15.73 -12.75 -6.71
C MET A 520 16.36 -12.85 -8.10
N LYS A 521 16.35 -11.76 -8.88
CA LYS A 521 17.03 -11.71 -10.18
C LYS A 521 18.53 -11.99 -10.07
N ASN A 522 19.20 -11.43 -9.07
CA ASN A 522 20.62 -11.65 -8.85
C ASN A 522 20.91 -13.11 -8.45
N ALA A 523 20.09 -13.70 -7.58
CA ALA A 523 20.19 -15.12 -7.18
C ALA A 523 19.94 -16.07 -8.36
N PHE A 524 18.96 -15.76 -9.20
CA PHE A 524 18.64 -16.53 -10.39
C PHE A 524 19.74 -16.45 -11.44
N LYS A 525 20.28 -15.24 -11.69
CA LYS A 525 21.44 -15.06 -12.56
C LYS A 525 22.64 -15.87 -12.06
N TYR A 526 22.89 -15.85 -10.74
CA TYR A 526 23.94 -16.65 -10.14
C TYR A 526 23.75 -18.17 -10.40
N LEU A 527 22.51 -18.69 -10.34
CA LEU A 527 22.20 -20.10 -10.66
C LEU A 527 22.49 -20.47 -12.12
N ILE A 528 22.20 -19.56 -13.04
CA ILE A 528 22.51 -19.73 -14.46
C ILE A 528 24.02 -19.70 -14.69
N ASP A 529 24.73 -18.75 -14.07
CA ASP A 529 26.18 -18.59 -14.22
C ASP A 529 26.95 -19.83 -13.74
N ILE A 530 26.50 -20.45 -12.64
CA ILE A 530 27.06 -21.72 -12.14
C ILE A 530 26.50 -22.97 -12.85
N LYS A 531 25.70 -22.79 -13.90
CA LYS A 531 25.09 -23.83 -14.74
C LYS A 531 24.27 -24.88 -13.97
N LYS A 532 23.63 -24.49 -12.86
CA LYS A 532 22.75 -25.39 -12.10
C LYS A 532 21.32 -25.44 -12.65
N VAL A 533 20.95 -24.42 -13.41
CA VAL A 533 19.60 -24.22 -13.93
C VAL A 533 19.69 -23.73 -15.36
N ILE A 534 18.83 -24.27 -16.21
CA ILE A 534 18.68 -23.88 -17.62
C ILE A 534 17.24 -23.50 -17.92
N ILE A 535 17.05 -22.63 -18.91
CA ILE A 535 15.73 -22.22 -19.38
C ILE A 535 15.42 -23.00 -20.66
N ILE A 536 14.40 -23.85 -20.63
CA ILE A 536 13.90 -24.59 -21.78
C ILE A 536 12.43 -24.20 -22.00
N ASN A 537 12.09 -23.66 -23.17
CA ASN A 537 10.73 -23.26 -23.53
C ASN A 537 10.07 -22.33 -22.49
N GLY A 538 10.83 -21.38 -21.93
CA GLY A 538 10.34 -20.43 -20.91
C GLY A 538 10.17 -21.03 -19.50
N LYS A 539 10.49 -22.31 -19.31
CA LYS A 539 10.47 -22.99 -18.01
C LYS A 539 11.88 -23.20 -17.48
N VAL A 540 12.01 -23.05 -16.19
CA VAL A 540 13.21 -23.27 -15.40
C VAL A 540 13.33 -24.77 -15.12
N VAL A 541 14.42 -25.38 -15.58
CA VAL A 541 14.72 -26.81 -15.39
C VAL A 541 16.07 -26.94 -14.68
N CYS A 542 16.13 -27.78 -13.65
CA CYS A 542 17.37 -28.07 -12.94
C CYS A 542 18.18 -29.10 -13.73
N ASP A 543 19.48 -28.87 -13.88
CA ASP A 543 20.39 -29.87 -14.45
C ASP A 543 20.57 -31.02 -13.43
N SER A 544 20.14 -32.22 -13.82
CA SER A 544 20.09 -33.44 -12.98
C SER A 544 21.47 -34.00 -12.64
N SER A 545 22.54 -33.49 -13.25
CA SER A 545 23.92 -33.93 -13.01
C SER A 545 24.52 -33.45 -11.68
N TYR A 546 23.83 -32.60 -10.90
CA TYR A 546 24.34 -32.03 -9.65
C TYR A 546 23.78 -32.65 -8.35
N GLY A 547 22.56 -33.17 -8.34
CA GLY A 547 21.96 -33.82 -7.16
C GLY A 547 22.70 -35.07 -6.71
N ILE A 548 23.25 -35.83 -7.67
CA ILE A 548 23.94 -37.09 -7.42
C ILE A 548 25.38 -36.87 -6.91
N LYS A 549 26.00 -35.71 -7.15
CA LYS A 549 27.40 -35.45 -6.73
C LYS A 549 27.57 -35.05 -5.27
N GLN A 550 26.51 -34.63 -4.58
CA GLN A 550 26.55 -34.39 -3.13
C GLN A 550 26.14 -35.62 -2.31
N GLU A 551 25.26 -36.48 -2.82
CA GLU A 551 24.91 -37.75 -2.14
C GLU A 551 25.95 -38.86 -2.38
N LYS A 552 26.59 -38.94 -3.56
CA LYS A 552 27.64 -39.95 -3.85
C LYS A 552 29.03 -39.66 -3.28
N LYS A 553 29.17 -38.67 -2.39
CA LYS A 553 30.37 -38.51 -1.55
C LYS A 553 30.14 -38.91 -0.08
N SER A 554 28.98 -39.47 0.23
CA SER A 554 28.61 -39.96 1.56
C SER A 554 28.17 -41.43 1.57
N ILE A 555 28.62 -42.21 0.59
CA ILE A 555 28.81 -43.67 0.66
C ILE A 555 30.24 -43.90 0.17
#